data_AF-A0A3B9PAE3-F1
#
_entry.id   AF-A0A3B9PAE3-F1
#
_cell.length_a   1.000
_cell.length_b   1.000
_cell.length_c   1.000
_cell.angle_alpha   90.00
_cell.angle_beta   90.00
_cell.angle_gamma   90.00
#
_symmetry.space_group_name_H-M   'P 1'
#
loop_
_entity.id
_entity.type
_entity.pdbx_description
1 polymer ?
#
loop_
_entity_poly.entity_id
_entity_poly.type
_entity_poly.pdbx_seq_one_letter_code
_entity_poly.pdbx_strand_id
1 'polypeptide(L)'
;EDYWGGVPGVGQIVFRVIPDDSARFLALQAGDIHGLEQAVVEDLQTAENSDDLYVLTRPALNTGYLAFNYKIEEFNDPLVREAVDLALDKEGLVANFYGDYGEVATNFLPPLIWGHNEALTDRGYDPERARELLADAGFPDGLSEVTIAEDVVDAEGNVLYAVGDKIPLRIYYMPVTRFYYPSPQEIGTAMAANLFAAGIEAELYLEGDWPTYLDGRRNGTLVGLYMLGWGGDNGDPDNFLGYFFAKGEEPMQNEGWYQNVEVAQMLQEAAITPDREARQALYEEVEQLLHDDIARIWIAHNNTPLIFSTAVEGYGPQPVGADYFEFVTFVD
;
A
#
# COMPACT_ATOMS: atom_id res chain seq x y z
N GLU A 1 -2.39 -24.58 -30.55
CA GLU A 1 -3.37 -25.40 -31.29
C GLU A 1 -3.85 -26.59 -30.47
N ASP A 2 -2.97 -27.27 -29.71
CA ASP A 2 -3.36 -28.41 -28.85
C ASP A 2 -3.88 -28.03 -27.45
N TYR A 3 -4.30 -26.78 -27.22
CA TYR A 3 -4.86 -26.37 -25.93
C TYR A 3 -6.30 -26.88 -25.79
N TRP A 4 -6.62 -27.49 -24.65
CA TRP A 4 -7.89 -28.19 -24.43
C TRP A 4 -9.11 -27.26 -24.32
N GLY A 5 -8.92 -25.97 -24.00
CA GLY A 5 -9.99 -25.00 -23.74
C GLY A 5 -10.49 -24.21 -24.96
N GLY A 6 -9.83 -24.31 -26.11
CA GLY A 6 -10.15 -23.53 -27.32
C GLY A 6 -8.93 -22.78 -27.87
N VAL A 7 -8.98 -22.34 -29.13
CA VAL A 7 -7.90 -21.53 -29.71
C VAL A 7 -8.03 -20.09 -29.17
N PRO A 8 -6.94 -19.47 -28.67
CA PRO A 8 -6.99 -18.09 -28.16
C PRO A 8 -7.31 -17.09 -29.29
N GLY A 9 -7.90 -15.95 -28.92
CA GLY A 9 -8.28 -14.89 -29.87
C GLY A 9 -7.09 -14.17 -30.54
N VAL A 10 -5.88 -14.28 -29.96
CA VAL A 10 -4.63 -13.76 -30.53
C VAL A 10 -3.59 -14.87 -30.76
N GLY A 11 -2.80 -14.73 -31.81
CA GLY A 11 -1.72 -15.67 -32.14
C GLY A 11 -0.39 -15.40 -31.40
N GLN A 12 -0.20 -14.20 -30.87
CA GLN A 12 1.01 -13.78 -30.17
C GLN A 12 0.70 -12.72 -29.11
N ILE A 13 1.39 -12.80 -27.97
CA ILE A 13 1.41 -11.78 -26.93
C ILE A 13 2.87 -11.33 -26.77
N VAL A 14 3.09 -10.02 -26.68
CA VAL A 14 4.43 -9.44 -26.47
C VAL A 14 4.37 -8.55 -25.23
N PHE A 15 5.09 -8.93 -24.17
CA PHE A 15 5.31 -8.07 -23.01
C PHE A 15 6.55 -7.21 -23.25
N ARG A 16 6.35 -5.90 -23.38
CA ARG A 16 7.43 -4.94 -23.55
C ARG A 16 7.68 -4.21 -22.23
N VAL A 17 8.84 -4.43 -21.63
CA VAL A 17 9.24 -3.76 -20.39
C VAL A 17 9.65 -2.32 -20.72
N ILE A 18 8.82 -1.35 -20.32
CA ILE A 18 9.07 0.10 -20.46
C ILE A 18 8.98 0.71 -19.05
N PRO A 19 10.12 0.86 -18.34
CA PRO A 19 10.11 1.30 -16.94
C PRO A 19 9.65 2.74 -16.74
N ASP A 20 9.88 3.61 -17.72
CA ASP A 20 9.48 5.02 -17.67
C ASP A 20 7.99 5.16 -18.01
N ASP A 21 7.22 5.76 -17.10
CA ASP A 21 5.75 5.84 -17.19
C ASP A 21 5.31 6.66 -18.41
N SER A 22 5.91 7.83 -18.63
CA SER A 22 5.62 8.68 -19.79
C SER A 22 5.96 8.00 -21.11
N ALA A 23 7.09 7.28 -21.19
CA ALA A 23 7.46 6.52 -22.38
C ALA A 23 6.50 5.37 -22.67
N ARG A 24 5.93 4.75 -21.62
CA ARG A 24 4.93 3.68 -21.77
C ARG A 24 3.63 4.22 -22.35
N PHE A 25 3.14 5.37 -21.88
CA PHE A 25 1.95 6.01 -22.45
C PHE A 25 2.16 6.51 -23.88
N LEU A 26 3.32 7.13 -24.17
CA LEU A 26 3.66 7.54 -25.54
C LEU A 26 3.74 6.35 -26.51
N ALA A 27 4.23 5.19 -26.06
CA ALA A 27 4.23 3.97 -26.87
C ALA A 27 2.81 3.49 -27.17
N LEU A 28 1.88 3.61 -26.21
CA LEU A 28 0.47 3.27 -26.45
C LEU A 28 -0.16 4.23 -27.47
N GLN A 29 0.05 5.54 -27.31
CA GLN A 29 -0.45 6.54 -28.26
C GLN A 29 0.11 6.37 -29.68
N ALA A 30 1.36 5.91 -29.80
CA ALA A 30 1.99 5.63 -31.08
C ALA A 30 1.52 4.30 -31.72
N GLY A 31 0.78 3.46 -30.99
CA GLY A 31 0.41 2.11 -31.43
C GLY A 31 1.54 1.08 -31.34
N ASP A 32 2.62 1.40 -30.62
CA ASP A 32 3.76 0.50 -30.37
C ASP A 32 3.41 -0.62 -29.37
N ILE A 33 2.41 -0.36 -28.51
CA ILE A 33 1.76 -1.31 -27.60
C ILE A 33 0.25 -1.09 -27.66
N HIS A 34 -0.55 -2.07 -27.25
CA HIS A 34 -2.02 -2.02 -27.35
C HIS A 34 -2.73 -1.92 -26.00
N GLY A 35 -1.97 -2.03 -24.91
CA GLY A 35 -2.45 -1.79 -23.57
C GLY A 35 -1.28 -1.58 -22.63
N LEU A 36 -1.56 -0.91 -21.51
CA LEU A 36 -0.63 -0.72 -20.42
C LEU A 36 -1.35 -0.79 -19.07
N GLU A 37 -0.57 -1.15 -18.06
CA GLU A 37 -0.92 -0.95 -16.66
C GLU A 37 -0.06 0.18 -16.07
N GLN A 38 -0.41 0.57 -14.83
CA GLN A 38 0.34 1.56 -14.05
C GLN A 38 0.37 2.96 -14.71
N ALA A 39 -0.76 3.42 -15.22
CA ALA A 39 -0.87 4.80 -15.70
C ALA A 39 -0.87 5.78 -14.51
N VAL A 40 -0.24 6.94 -14.69
CA VAL A 40 -0.41 8.08 -13.77
C VAL A 40 -1.72 8.81 -14.08
N VAL A 41 -2.18 9.68 -13.16
CA VAL A 41 -3.47 10.37 -13.28
C VAL A 41 -3.58 11.20 -14.55
N GLU A 42 -2.50 11.84 -14.98
CA GLU A 42 -2.46 12.65 -16.20
C GLU A 42 -2.68 11.81 -17.47
N ASP A 43 -2.11 10.60 -17.52
CA ASP A 43 -2.27 9.67 -18.63
C ASP A 43 -3.71 9.15 -18.71
N LEU A 44 -4.33 8.90 -17.56
CA LEU A 44 -5.73 8.46 -17.46
C LEU A 44 -6.69 9.52 -17.99
N GLN A 45 -6.53 10.78 -17.55
CA GLN A 45 -7.31 11.90 -18.06
C GLN A 45 -7.14 12.05 -19.57
N THR A 46 -5.92 11.86 -20.08
CA THR A 46 -5.65 11.92 -21.52
C THR A 46 -6.34 10.78 -22.26
N ALA A 47 -6.32 9.56 -21.71
CA ALA A 47 -6.96 8.40 -22.32
C ALA A 47 -8.49 8.46 -22.31
N GLU A 48 -9.11 8.97 -21.24
CA GLU A 48 -10.56 9.16 -21.15
C GLU A 48 -11.11 10.15 -22.19
N ASN A 49 -10.28 11.11 -22.60
CA ASN A 49 -10.63 12.09 -23.63
C ASN A 49 -10.20 11.67 -25.05
N SER A 50 -9.68 10.46 -25.22
CA SER A 50 -9.23 9.93 -26.51
C SER A 50 -10.36 9.17 -27.22
N ASP A 51 -10.45 9.31 -28.54
CA ASP A 51 -11.31 8.47 -29.38
C ASP A 51 -10.66 7.09 -29.67
N ASP A 52 -9.35 6.96 -29.44
CA ASP A 52 -8.53 5.78 -29.81
C ASP A 52 -8.18 4.90 -28.60
N LEU A 53 -8.47 5.35 -27.38
CA LEU A 53 -8.16 4.65 -26.13
C LEU A 53 -9.41 4.49 -25.26
N TYR A 54 -9.41 3.48 -24.41
CA TYR A 54 -10.40 3.35 -23.35
C TYR A 54 -9.73 2.88 -22.05
N VAL A 55 -10.37 3.22 -20.93
CA VAL A 55 -9.90 2.82 -19.59
C VAL A 55 -10.80 1.71 -19.04
N LEU A 56 -10.19 0.66 -18.51
CA LEU A 56 -10.83 -0.36 -17.67
C LEU A 56 -10.21 -0.34 -16.29
N THR A 57 -10.95 -0.79 -15.28
CA THR A 57 -10.43 -0.93 -13.92
C THR A 57 -10.38 -2.39 -13.50
N ARG A 58 -9.32 -2.75 -12.77
CA ARG A 58 -9.34 -3.95 -11.92
C ARG A 58 -10.10 -3.58 -10.63
N PRO A 59 -11.03 -4.42 -10.15
CA PRO A 59 -11.66 -4.21 -8.85
C PRO A 59 -10.60 -4.06 -7.76
N ALA A 60 -10.79 -3.10 -6.85
CA ALA A 60 -9.86 -2.83 -5.75
C ALA A 60 -9.79 -3.99 -4.76
N LEU A 61 -8.93 -4.97 -5.05
CA LEU A 61 -8.49 -6.02 -4.14
C LEU A 61 -7.11 -5.67 -3.60
N ASN A 62 -6.93 -4.44 -3.13
CA ASN A 62 -5.63 -3.95 -2.67
C ASN A 62 -5.75 -2.89 -1.58
N THR A 63 -4.63 -2.58 -0.95
CA THR A 63 -4.49 -1.51 0.04
C THR A 63 -3.08 -0.94 -0.01
N GLY A 64 -2.97 0.38 0.04
CA GLY A 64 -1.73 1.12 0.26
C GLY A 64 -1.71 1.66 1.69
N TYR A 65 -0.58 1.51 2.36
CA TYR A 65 -0.40 1.96 3.75
C TYR A 65 0.98 2.57 3.98
N LEU A 66 1.10 3.31 5.07
CA LEU A 66 2.36 3.73 5.67
C LEU A 66 2.53 2.97 6.98
N ALA A 67 3.60 2.20 7.11
CA ALA A 67 3.85 1.37 8.27
C ALA A 67 4.97 1.93 9.15
N PHE A 68 4.91 1.60 10.44
CA PHE A 68 5.91 1.95 11.44
C PHE A 68 6.93 0.83 11.61
N ASN A 69 8.17 1.19 11.94
CA ASN A 69 9.14 0.25 12.50
C ASN A 69 9.18 0.40 14.02
N TYR A 70 8.60 -0.55 14.75
CA TYR A 70 8.45 -0.54 16.22
C TYR A 70 9.76 -0.73 16.99
N LYS A 71 10.91 -0.91 16.31
CA LYS A 71 12.23 -0.71 16.93
C LYS A 71 12.61 0.77 17.07
N ILE A 72 11.76 1.69 16.65
CA ILE A 72 11.84 3.11 17.00
C ILE A 72 11.04 3.32 18.29
N GLU A 73 11.69 3.86 19.32
CA GLU A 73 11.11 4.08 20.65
C GLU A 73 9.84 4.93 20.56
N GLU A 74 9.89 6.03 19.80
CA GLU A 74 8.79 6.98 19.68
C GLU A 74 7.55 6.37 19.02
N PHE A 75 7.69 5.38 18.15
CA PHE A 75 6.55 4.70 17.51
C PHE A 75 5.82 3.73 18.43
N ASN A 76 6.37 3.42 19.60
CA ASN A 76 5.67 2.65 20.63
C ASN A 76 4.67 3.52 21.42
N ASP A 77 4.78 4.84 21.35
CA ASP A 77 3.80 5.76 21.94
C ASP A 77 2.58 5.95 21.01
N PRO A 78 1.35 5.58 21.44
CA PRO A 78 0.14 5.79 20.65
C PRO A 78 -0.10 7.26 20.28
N LEU A 79 0.31 8.22 21.10
CA LEU A 79 0.14 9.65 20.80
C LEU A 79 1.00 10.08 19.61
N VAL A 80 2.20 9.50 19.47
CA VAL A 80 3.07 9.75 18.30
C VAL A 80 2.45 9.12 17.06
N ARG A 81 1.93 7.88 17.14
CA ARG A 81 1.27 7.24 15.99
C ARG A 81 0.03 8.00 15.54
N GLU A 82 -0.79 8.47 16.48
CA GLU A 82 -1.96 9.30 16.20
C GLU A 82 -1.57 10.66 15.60
N ALA A 83 -0.49 11.28 16.09
CA ALA A 83 0.03 12.51 15.50
C ALA A 83 0.49 12.31 14.05
N VAL A 84 1.15 11.19 13.73
CA VAL A 84 1.55 10.87 12.35
C VAL A 84 0.32 10.64 11.46
N ASP A 85 -0.71 9.95 11.94
CA ASP A 85 -1.95 9.71 11.18
C ASP A 85 -2.68 11.02 10.86
N LEU A 86 -2.94 11.85 11.88
CA LEU A 86 -3.61 13.16 11.73
C LEU A 86 -2.80 14.16 10.91
N ALA A 87 -1.48 13.99 10.83
CA ALA A 87 -0.62 14.83 10.02
C ALA A 87 -0.74 14.55 8.52
N LEU A 88 -1.42 13.48 8.08
CA LEU A 88 -1.51 13.11 6.67
C LEU A 88 -2.86 13.50 6.05
N ASP A 89 -2.83 14.38 5.04
CA ASP A 89 -4.00 14.71 4.22
C ASP A 89 -4.32 13.57 3.23
N LYS A 90 -4.95 12.49 3.71
CA LYS A 90 -5.26 11.31 2.89
C LYS A 90 -6.24 11.64 1.75
N GLU A 91 -7.23 12.49 2.01
CA GLU A 91 -8.16 12.95 0.96
C GLU A 91 -7.40 13.68 -0.15
N GLY A 92 -6.51 14.61 0.21
CA GLY A 92 -5.65 15.31 -0.75
C GLY A 92 -4.69 14.39 -1.49
N LEU A 93 -4.10 13.40 -0.81
CA LEU A 93 -3.24 12.39 -1.45
C LEU A 93 -4.02 11.55 -2.47
N VAL A 94 -5.19 11.05 -2.10
CA VAL A 94 -6.04 10.25 -2.98
C VAL A 94 -6.50 11.07 -4.18
N ALA A 95 -7.04 12.28 -3.95
CA ALA A 95 -7.54 13.14 -5.02
C ALA A 95 -6.45 13.51 -6.03
N ASN A 96 -5.23 13.81 -5.58
CA ASN A 96 -4.15 14.29 -6.46
C ASN A 96 -3.43 13.15 -7.21
N PHE A 97 -3.27 11.97 -6.60
CA PHE A 97 -2.40 10.92 -7.15
C PHE A 97 -3.14 9.66 -7.60
N TYR A 98 -4.40 9.47 -7.18
CA TYR A 98 -5.22 8.34 -7.61
C TYR A 98 -6.38 8.79 -8.51
N GLY A 99 -6.84 10.04 -8.38
CA GLY A 99 -7.97 10.57 -9.14
C GLY A 99 -9.27 9.85 -8.78
N ASP A 100 -10.17 9.70 -9.75
CA ASP A 100 -11.47 9.04 -9.57
C ASP A 100 -11.38 7.52 -9.30
N TYR A 101 -10.16 6.96 -9.30
CA TYR A 101 -9.89 5.54 -9.15
C TYR A 101 -9.52 5.13 -7.71
N GLY A 102 -9.12 6.09 -6.88
CA GLY A 102 -8.74 5.84 -5.50
C GLY A 102 -9.85 6.15 -4.51
N GLU A 103 -9.87 5.40 -3.41
CA GLU A 103 -10.73 5.64 -2.26
C GLU A 103 -9.85 5.70 -1.01
N VAL A 104 -10.11 6.64 -0.11
CA VAL A 104 -9.41 6.72 1.19
C VAL A 104 -9.69 5.43 1.97
N ALA A 105 -8.63 4.75 2.38
CA ALA A 105 -8.75 3.51 3.15
C ALA A 105 -9.05 3.82 4.62
N THR A 106 -10.15 3.28 5.15
CA THR A 106 -10.49 3.35 6.58
C THR A 106 -10.07 2.08 7.34
N ASN A 107 -9.77 1.02 6.60
CA ASN A 107 -9.48 -0.34 7.06
C ASN A 107 -8.25 -0.88 6.30
N PHE A 108 -7.69 -2.00 6.75
CA PHE A 108 -6.71 -2.73 5.95
C PHE A 108 -7.38 -3.48 4.78
N LEU A 109 -8.50 -4.15 5.05
CA LEU A 109 -9.33 -4.82 4.05
C LEU A 109 -10.02 -3.79 3.14
N PRO A 110 -9.99 -3.96 1.81
CA PRO A 110 -10.81 -3.15 0.91
C PRO A 110 -12.30 -3.49 1.04
N PRO A 111 -13.22 -2.56 0.72
CA PRO A 111 -14.67 -2.76 0.82
C PRO A 111 -15.21 -3.99 0.05
N LEU A 112 -14.51 -4.42 -1.00
CA LEU A 112 -14.89 -5.60 -1.78
C LEU A 112 -14.74 -6.93 -1.01
N ILE A 113 -13.97 -6.94 0.09
CA ILE A 113 -13.69 -8.14 0.87
C ILE A 113 -14.62 -8.22 2.07
N TRP A 114 -15.30 -9.36 2.20
CA TRP A 114 -16.16 -9.62 3.35
C TRP A 114 -15.35 -9.57 4.65
N GLY A 115 -15.90 -9.04 5.73
CA GLY A 115 -15.14 -8.77 6.96
C GLY A 115 -14.48 -7.39 7.00
N HIS A 116 -14.54 -6.60 5.92
CA HIS A 116 -14.34 -5.15 6.00
C HIS A 116 -15.32 -4.54 7.01
N ASN A 117 -14.82 -3.68 7.91
CA ASN A 117 -15.62 -3.05 8.95
C ASN A 117 -16.13 -1.68 8.48
N GLU A 118 -17.36 -1.68 7.98
CA GLU A 118 -18.09 -0.50 7.48
C GLU A 118 -18.35 0.58 8.54
N ALA A 119 -18.18 0.28 9.84
CA ALA A 119 -18.38 1.25 10.92
C ALA A 119 -17.15 2.15 11.13
N LEU A 120 -15.98 1.73 10.64
CA LEU A 120 -14.75 2.50 10.78
C LEU A 120 -14.72 3.69 9.84
N THR A 121 -14.22 4.80 10.35
CA THR A 121 -14.05 6.05 9.62
C THR A 121 -12.61 6.52 9.72
N ASP A 122 -12.16 7.29 8.73
CA ASP A 122 -10.85 7.93 8.79
C ASP A 122 -10.82 8.99 9.90
N ARG A 123 -9.67 9.15 10.57
CA ARG A 123 -9.49 10.17 11.61
C ARG A 123 -9.48 11.60 11.05
N GLY A 124 -9.27 11.74 9.75
CA GLY A 124 -9.17 13.01 9.05
C GLY A 124 -7.78 13.63 9.16
N TYR A 125 -7.67 14.84 8.62
CA TYR A 125 -6.44 15.62 8.57
C TYR A 125 -6.52 16.80 9.54
N ASP A 126 -5.68 16.78 10.58
CA ASP A 126 -5.59 17.84 11.58
C ASP A 126 -4.12 18.03 12.05
N PRO A 127 -3.32 18.83 11.32
CA PRO A 127 -1.92 19.06 11.66
C PRO A 127 -1.74 19.89 12.94
N GLU A 128 -2.75 20.63 13.38
CA GLU A 128 -2.69 21.32 14.67
C GLU A 128 -2.86 20.34 15.82
N ARG A 129 -3.83 19.43 15.72
CA ARG A 129 -4.01 18.37 16.72
C ARG A 129 -2.80 17.44 16.78
N ALA A 130 -2.17 17.15 15.63
CA ALA A 130 -0.92 16.39 15.58
C ALA A 130 0.20 17.08 16.40
N ARG A 131 0.38 18.39 16.27
CA ARG A 131 1.34 19.15 17.11
C ARG A 131 1.04 19.06 18.60
N GLU A 132 -0.23 19.17 18.98
CA GLU A 132 -0.64 19.05 20.38
C GLU A 132 -0.30 17.67 20.95
N LEU A 133 -0.60 16.60 20.19
CA LEU A 133 -0.27 15.23 20.58
C LEU A 133 1.24 15.00 20.69
N LEU A 134 2.05 15.56 19.79
CA LEU A 134 3.50 15.52 19.90
C LEU A 134 4.00 16.22 21.17
N ALA A 135 3.44 17.39 21.50
CA ALA A 135 3.80 18.10 22.72
C ALA A 135 3.43 17.28 23.98
N ASP A 136 2.26 16.66 24.00
CA ASP A 136 1.80 15.76 25.07
C ASP A 136 2.70 14.51 25.19
N ALA A 137 3.21 14.01 24.06
CA ALA A 137 4.19 12.91 24.00
C ALA A 137 5.64 13.34 24.34
N GLY A 138 5.88 14.61 24.67
CA GLY A 138 7.20 15.10 25.08
C GLY A 138 8.06 15.72 23.96
N PHE A 139 7.46 15.99 22.80
CA PHE A 139 8.08 16.62 21.62
C PHE A 139 7.47 18.00 21.31
N PRO A 140 7.53 18.98 22.23
CA PRO A 140 6.86 20.28 22.05
C PRO A 140 7.44 21.13 20.91
N ASP A 141 8.68 20.83 20.49
CA ASP A 141 9.36 21.50 19.38
C ASP A 141 9.29 20.69 18.07
N GLY A 142 8.51 19.60 18.04
CA GLY A 142 8.40 18.68 16.91
C GLY A 142 9.33 17.47 17.00
N LEU A 143 9.27 16.63 15.96
CA LEU A 143 10.00 15.35 15.85
C LEU A 143 10.82 15.32 14.56
N SER A 144 12.15 15.35 14.65
CA SER A 144 13.08 15.27 13.51
C SER A 144 14.09 14.13 13.62
N GLU A 145 14.34 13.66 14.83
CA GLU A 145 15.19 12.51 15.13
C GLU A 145 14.39 11.51 15.97
N VAL A 146 14.70 10.22 15.79
CA VAL A 146 14.09 9.11 16.51
C VAL A 146 15.16 8.25 17.17
N THR A 147 14.76 7.54 18.21
CA THR A 147 15.65 6.75 19.07
C THR A 147 15.43 5.26 18.79
N ILE A 148 16.53 4.51 18.68
CA ILE A 148 16.47 3.06 18.48
C ILE A 148 16.19 2.36 19.82
N ALA A 149 15.06 1.67 19.92
CA ALA A 149 14.64 0.95 21.12
C ALA A 149 15.41 -0.38 21.32
N GLU A 150 15.81 -1.03 20.23
CA GLU A 150 16.54 -2.30 20.24
C GLU A 150 17.50 -2.40 19.04
N ASP A 151 18.63 -3.08 19.21
CA ASP A 151 19.62 -3.28 18.13
C ASP A 151 18.95 -3.75 16.83
N VAL A 152 19.18 -3.02 15.75
CA VAL A 152 18.78 -3.40 14.39
C VAL A 152 19.98 -4.07 13.74
N VAL A 153 19.82 -5.33 13.34
CA VAL A 153 20.88 -6.13 12.72
C VAL A 153 20.56 -6.43 11.27
N ASP A 154 21.60 -6.56 10.44
CA ASP A 154 21.47 -7.09 9.08
C ASP A 154 21.27 -8.63 9.09
N ALA A 155 21.14 -9.21 7.89
CA ALA A 155 20.93 -10.65 7.72
C ALA A 155 22.13 -11.49 8.21
N GLU A 156 23.32 -10.89 8.28
CA GLU A 156 24.55 -11.49 8.78
C GLU A 156 24.73 -11.33 10.30
N GLY A 157 23.86 -10.58 10.96
CA GLY A 157 23.89 -10.31 12.40
C GLY A 157 24.82 -9.15 12.80
N ASN A 158 25.28 -8.33 11.85
CA ASN A 158 26.00 -7.11 12.18
C ASN A 158 25.01 -6.03 12.63
N VAL A 159 25.36 -5.31 13.70
CA VAL A 159 24.56 -4.19 14.20
C VAL A 159 24.66 -3.03 13.20
N LEU A 160 23.53 -2.69 12.58
CA LEU A 160 23.37 -1.53 11.71
C LEU A 160 23.07 -0.26 12.52
N TYR A 161 22.22 -0.39 13.53
CA TYR A 161 21.89 0.66 14.50
C TYR A 161 21.84 0.04 15.89
N ALA A 162 22.54 0.65 16.85
CA ALA A 162 22.58 0.18 18.22
C ALA A 162 21.44 0.82 19.04
N VAL A 163 21.01 0.12 20.10
CA VAL A 163 20.05 0.67 21.06
C VAL A 163 20.53 2.02 21.62
N GLY A 164 19.62 3.00 21.65
CA GLY A 164 19.88 4.37 22.07
C GLY A 164 20.53 5.26 21.01
N ASP A 165 20.86 4.74 19.82
CA ASP A 165 21.26 5.58 18.69
C ASP A 165 20.11 6.54 18.35
N LYS A 166 20.48 7.79 18.08
CA LYS A 166 19.57 8.80 17.51
C LYS A 166 19.85 8.94 16.03
N ILE A 167 18.79 8.79 15.23
CA ILE A 167 18.87 8.89 13.78
C ILE A 167 17.81 9.86 13.25
N PRO A 168 18.01 10.46 12.07
CA PRO A 168 16.95 11.22 11.42
C PRO A 168 15.70 10.36 11.22
N LEU A 169 14.52 10.94 11.44
CA LEU A 169 13.27 10.30 11.06
C LEU A 169 13.25 10.16 9.54
N ARG A 170 12.91 8.96 9.04
CA ARG A 170 12.82 8.68 7.61
C ARG A 170 11.43 8.25 7.21
N ILE A 171 11.05 8.62 6.00
CA ILE A 171 9.99 7.98 5.22
C ILE A 171 10.59 7.27 4.01
N TYR A 172 10.51 5.94 4.03
CA TYR A 172 10.95 5.10 2.93
C TYR A 172 9.87 5.04 1.85
N TYR A 173 10.19 5.52 0.65
CA TYR A 173 9.30 5.42 -0.50
C TYR A 173 9.76 4.33 -1.47
N MET A 174 8.81 3.76 -2.21
CA MET A 174 9.08 2.64 -3.10
C MET A 174 9.73 3.12 -4.42
N PRO A 175 10.71 2.38 -4.98
CA PRO A 175 11.40 2.73 -6.22
C PRO A 175 10.60 2.52 -7.51
N VAL A 176 9.42 1.89 -7.43
CA VAL A 176 8.64 1.48 -8.60
C VAL A 176 7.15 1.69 -8.35
N THR A 177 6.43 2.05 -9.41
CA THR A 177 4.97 2.15 -9.41
C THR A 177 4.33 0.82 -9.05
N ARG A 178 3.28 0.87 -8.21
CA ARG A 178 2.51 -0.29 -7.77
C ARG A 178 1.03 0.01 -7.89
N PHE A 179 0.22 -1.03 -8.08
CA PHE A 179 -1.23 -0.89 -8.21
C PHE A 179 -1.92 -0.24 -7.00
N TYR A 180 -1.29 -0.22 -5.82
CA TYR A 180 -1.76 0.47 -4.60
C TYR A 180 -1.09 1.84 -4.35
N TYR A 181 -0.04 2.19 -5.09
CA TYR A 181 0.65 3.50 -5.06
C TYR A 181 1.09 3.85 -6.50
N PRO A 182 0.25 4.58 -7.26
CA PRO A 182 0.50 4.87 -8.68
C PRO A 182 1.66 5.85 -8.91
N SER A 183 2.03 6.65 -7.90
CA SER A 183 3.14 7.63 -7.99
C SER A 183 3.89 7.68 -6.65
N PRO A 184 4.64 6.62 -6.29
CA PRO A 184 5.12 6.44 -4.91
C PRO A 184 6.09 7.54 -4.45
N GLN A 185 6.92 8.09 -5.34
CA GLN A 185 7.86 9.15 -5.00
C GLN A 185 7.13 10.48 -4.73
N GLU A 186 6.18 10.83 -5.58
CA GLU A 186 5.38 12.04 -5.47
C GLU A 186 4.47 11.97 -4.23
N ILE A 187 3.83 10.82 -4.00
CA ILE A 187 3.03 10.56 -2.81
C ILE A 187 3.91 10.64 -1.55
N GLY A 188 5.08 10.02 -1.53
CA GLY A 188 6.02 10.10 -0.41
C GLY A 188 6.51 11.53 -0.15
N THR A 189 6.73 12.31 -1.21
CA THR A 189 7.07 13.74 -1.10
C THR A 189 5.93 14.54 -0.48
N ALA A 190 4.69 14.29 -0.89
CA ALA A 190 3.51 14.94 -0.31
C ALA A 190 3.30 14.53 1.16
N MET A 191 3.51 13.25 1.50
CA MET A 191 3.49 12.77 2.89
C MET A 191 4.54 13.48 3.74
N ALA A 192 5.78 13.62 3.27
CA ALA A 192 6.82 14.35 3.98
C ALA A 192 6.47 15.83 4.19
N ALA A 193 5.85 16.48 3.20
CA ALA A 193 5.38 17.86 3.33
C ALA A 193 4.24 18.00 4.35
N ASN A 194 3.29 17.05 4.34
CA ASN A 194 2.19 16.98 5.29
C ASN A 194 2.69 16.80 6.73
N LEU A 195 3.62 15.85 6.94
CA LEU A 195 4.31 15.63 8.22
C LEU A 195 5.05 16.89 8.68
N PHE A 196 5.82 17.53 7.79
CA PHE A 196 6.55 18.76 8.11
C PHE A 196 5.60 19.88 8.54
N ALA A 197 4.45 20.01 7.86
CA ALA A 197 3.41 20.97 8.21
C ALA A 197 2.76 20.71 9.58
N ALA A 198 2.96 19.52 10.18
CA ALA A 198 2.54 19.14 11.54
C ALA A 198 3.71 19.15 12.55
N GLY A 199 4.91 19.59 12.18
CA GLY A 199 6.09 19.59 13.05
C GLY A 199 6.85 18.25 13.09
N ILE A 200 6.63 17.37 12.11
CA ILE A 200 7.32 16.09 11.96
C ILE A 200 8.25 16.19 10.75
N GLU A 201 9.54 16.39 10.97
CA GLU A 201 10.53 16.51 9.90
C GLU A 201 11.09 15.12 9.55
N ALA A 202 10.59 14.53 8.46
CA ALA A 202 11.03 13.24 7.96
C ALA A 202 11.84 13.37 6.66
N GLU A 203 13.01 12.73 6.60
CA GLU A 203 13.81 12.57 5.38
C GLU A 203 13.13 11.57 4.43
N LEU A 204 12.80 12.01 3.22
CA LEU A 204 12.37 11.11 2.15
C LEU A 204 13.55 10.26 1.68
N TYR A 205 13.45 8.95 1.81
CA TYR A 205 14.56 8.03 1.60
C TYR A 205 14.22 6.90 0.61
N LEU A 206 15.13 6.65 -0.35
CA LEU A 206 15.01 5.57 -1.33
C LEU A 206 15.95 4.43 -0.99
N GLU A 207 15.40 3.28 -0.60
CA GLU A 207 16.19 2.07 -0.33
C GLU A 207 16.39 1.24 -1.60
N GLY A 208 17.36 1.65 -2.42
CA GLY A 208 17.81 0.87 -3.57
C GLY A 208 16.72 0.57 -4.60
N ASP A 209 16.87 -0.57 -5.27
CA ASP A 209 15.85 -1.10 -6.19
C ASP A 209 14.78 -1.90 -5.44
N TRP A 210 13.73 -2.34 -6.15
CA TRP A 210 12.58 -3.01 -5.50
C TRP A 210 12.94 -4.29 -4.73
N PRO A 211 13.81 -5.19 -5.25
CA PRO A 211 14.33 -6.30 -4.45
C PRO A 211 15.03 -5.85 -3.16
N THR A 212 15.90 -4.83 -3.24
CA THR A 212 16.59 -4.27 -2.06
C THR A 212 15.61 -3.75 -1.02
N TYR A 213 14.60 -2.97 -1.46
CA TYR A 213 13.53 -2.45 -0.61
C TYR A 213 12.76 -3.56 0.11
N LEU A 214 12.36 -4.60 -0.64
CA LEU A 214 11.64 -5.74 -0.07
C LEU A 214 12.49 -6.57 0.89
N ASP A 215 13.78 -6.71 0.63
CA ASP A 215 14.71 -7.36 1.56
C ASP A 215 14.90 -6.54 2.83
N GLY A 216 14.98 -5.21 2.71
CA GLY A 216 14.99 -4.31 3.86
C GLY A 216 13.72 -4.47 4.72
N ARG A 217 12.56 -4.56 4.08
CA ARG A 217 11.30 -4.85 4.77
C ARG A 217 11.31 -6.21 5.43
N ARG A 218 11.71 -7.28 4.73
CA ARG A 218 11.73 -8.66 5.26
C ARG A 218 12.65 -8.80 6.48
N ASN A 219 13.75 -8.07 6.48
CA ASN A 219 14.75 -8.10 7.54
C ASN A 219 14.50 -7.01 8.62
N GLY A 220 13.44 -6.21 8.48
CA GLY A 220 13.10 -5.17 9.47
C GLY A 220 14.11 -4.03 9.55
N THR A 221 14.84 -3.75 8.46
CA THR A 221 15.90 -2.73 8.37
C THR A 221 15.46 -1.45 7.66
N LEU A 222 14.19 -1.35 7.25
CA LEU A 222 13.55 -0.06 6.94
C LEU A 222 13.24 0.65 8.26
N VAL A 223 14.24 1.33 8.84
CA VAL A 223 14.16 1.93 10.18
C VAL A 223 13.56 3.34 10.09
N GLY A 224 12.23 3.40 10.05
CA GLY A 224 11.47 4.64 9.90
C GLY A 224 9.99 4.34 9.63
N LEU A 225 9.32 5.30 9.01
CA LEU A 225 8.04 5.07 8.34
C LEU A 225 8.33 4.48 6.96
N TYR A 226 7.58 3.49 6.51
CA TYR A 226 7.81 2.91 5.18
C TYR A 226 6.51 2.68 4.40
N MET A 227 6.50 3.13 3.14
CA MET A 227 5.39 2.92 2.22
C MET A 227 5.38 1.46 1.76
N LEU A 228 4.22 0.82 1.85
CA LEU A 228 4.03 -0.50 1.25
C LEU A 228 2.54 -0.71 0.98
N GLY A 229 2.22 -1.83 0.35
CA GLY A 229 0.84 -2.20 0.13
C GLY A 229 0.72 -3.68 -0.15
N TRP A 230 -0.51 -4.12 -0.33
CA TRP A 230 -0.84 -5.50 -0.62
C TRP A 230 -1.90 -5.59 -1.69
N GLY A 231 -1.85 -6.67 -2.48
CA GLY A 231 -2.94 -7.09 -3.36
C GLY A 231 -3.36 -8.50 -2.97
N GLY A 232 -4.66 -8.75 -2.90
CA GLY A 232 -5.18 -10.04 -2.49
C GLY A 232 -4.96 -11.11 -3.56
N ASP A 233 -4.55 -12.30 -3.12
CA ASP A 233 -4.22 -13.44 -3.98
C ASP A 233 -5.40 -14.40 -4.18
N ASN A 234 -6.38 -14.41 -3.27
CA ASN A 234 -7.45 -15.44 -3.26
C ASN A 234 -8.84 -14.93 -2.87
N GLY A 235 -8.99 -13.66 -2.49
CA GLY A 235 -10.26 -13.06 -2.07
C GLY A 235 -10.75 -13.44 -0.66
N ASP A 236 -9.93 -14.13 0.14
CA ASP A 236 -10.21 -14.42 1.55
C ASP A 236 -9.54 -13.37 2.46
N PRO A 237 -10.22 -12.86 3.51
CA PRO A 237 -9.65 -11.91 4.45
C PRO A 237 -8.38 -12.40 5.14
N ASP A 238 -8.22 -13.73 5.29
CA ASP A 238 -7.00 -14.33 5.82
C ASP A 238 -5.76 -13.98 4.99
N ASN A 239 -5.89 -13.84 3.67
CA ASN A 239 -4.78 -13.44 2.81
C ASN A 239 -4.38 -11.96 2.97
N PHE A 240 -5.20 -11.17 3.67
CA PHE A 240 -4.84 -9.84 4.15
C PHE A 240 -4.49 -9.94 5.64
N LEU A 241 -5.50 -9.95 6.52
CA LEU A 241 -5.29 -9.82 7.95
C LEU A 241 -4.44 -10.98 8.51
N GLY A 242 -4.75 -12.21 8.12
CA GLY A 242 -4.02 -13.39 8.57
C GLY A 242 -2.54 -13.39 8.15
N TYR A 243 -2.27 -13.10 6.87
CA TYR A 243 -0.92 -13.04 6.32
C TYR A 243 -0.02 -12.05 7.08
N PHE A 244 -0.56 -10.88 7.39
CA PHE A 244 0.21 -9.79 8.03
C PHE A 244 0.23 -9.84 9.55
N PHE A 245 -0.80 -10.38 10.21
CA PHE A 245 -0.98 -10.19 11.66
C PHE A 245 -1.20 -11.47 12.47
N ALA A 246 -1.51 -12.63 11.84
CA ALA A 246 -1.77 -13.87 12.60
C ALA A 246 -0.54 -14.45 13.32
N LYS A 247 0.67 -13.98 12.99
CA LYS A 247 1.93 -14.37 13.64
C LYS A 247 2.43 -13.35 14.67
N GLY A 248 1.64 -12.31 14.95
CA GLY A 248 1.97 -11.24 15.89
C GLY A 248 1.89 -11.62 17.37
N GLU A 249 1.99 -12.91 17.72
CA GLU A 249 2.18 -13.35 19.11
C GLU A 249 3.59 -12.96 19.62
N GLU A 250 4.54 -12.79 18.70
CA GLU A 250 5.90 -12.29 18.93
C GLU A 250 6.18 -11.14 17.93
N PRO A 251 7.16 -10.24 18.20
CA PRO A 251 7.53 -9.17 17.27
C PRO A 251 7.90 -9.69 15.87
N MET A 252 7.18 -9.23 14.85
CA MET A 252 7.37 -9.71 13.48
C MET A 252 8.39 -8.85 12.73
N GLN A 253 9.63 -9.34 12.61
CA GLN A 253 10.71 -8.65 11.89
C GLN A 253 10.28 -8.10 10.51
N ASN A 254 9.59 -8.91 9.72
CA ASN A 254 9.14 -8.56 8.38
C ASN A 254 7.97 -7.58 8.34
N GLU A 255 7.36 -7.26 9.48
CA GLU A 255 6.25 -6.31 9.60
C GLU A 255 6.62 -5.12 10.47
N GLY A 256 7.89 -4.70 10.41
CA GLY A 256 8.37 -3.58 11.19
C GLY A 256 8.38 -3.86 12.68
N TRP A 257 8.50 -5.14 13.08
CA TRP A 257 8.49 -5.58 14.49
C TRP A 257 7.17 -5.35 15.22
N TYR A 258 6.07 -5.08 14.50
CA TYR A 258 4.74 -4.99 15.09
C TYR A 258 4.35 -6.30 15.80
N GLN A 259 3.67 -6.17 16.94
CA GLN A 259 3.18 -7.28 17.75
C GLN A 259 1.83 -6.92 18.36
N ASN A 260 0.85 -7.81 18.25
CA ASN A 260 -0.42 -7.71 18.95
C ASN A 260 -0.98 -9.12 19.16
N VAL A 261 -0.86 -9.62 20.40
CA VAL A 261 -1.20 -11.01 20.76
C VAL A 261 -2.70 -11.28 20.60
N GLU A 262 -3.54 -10.32 20.94
CA GLU A 262 -5.00 -10.44 20.84
C GLU A 262 -5.43 -10.57 19.37
N VAL A 263 -4.96 -9.65 18.52
CA VAL A 263 -5.20 -9.71 17.07
C VAL A 263 -4.69 -11.03 16.48
N ALA A 264 -3.48 -11.46 16.85
CA ALA A 264 -2.90 -12.69 16.32
C ALA A 264 -3.75 -13.92 16.67
N GLN A 265 -4.20 -14.03 17.93
CA GLN A 265 -5.02 -15.16 18.38
C GLN A 265 -6.40 -15.17 17.71
N MET A 266 -7.04 -14.01 17.56
CA MET A 266 -8.32 -13.89 16.86
C MET A 266 -8.21 -14.32 15.39
N LEU A 267 -7.12 -13.96 14.72
CA LEU A 267 -6.90 -14.35 13.32
C LEU A 267 -6.60 -15.84 13.17
N GLN A 268 -5.87 -16.44 14.12
CA GLN A 268 -5.65 -17.88 14.16
C GLN A 268 -6.96 -18.65 14.39
N GLU A 269 -7.86 -18.12 15.23
CA GLU A 269 -9.21 -18.67 15.41
C GLU A 269 -10.04 -18.54 14.12
N ALA A 270 -10.01 -17.37 13.47
CA ALA A 270 -10.73 -17.12 12.22
C ALA A 270 -10.26 -18.06 11.09
N ALA A 271 -8.98 -18.43 11.04
CA ALA A 271 -8.42 -19.33 10.03
C ALA A 271 -8.91 -20.78 10.16
N ILE A 272 -9.29 -21.23 11.36
CA ILE A 272 -9.80 -22.61 11.60
C ILE A 272 -11.31 -22.68 11.79
N THR A 273 -11.99 -21.53 11.82
CA THR A 273 -13.45 -21.45 11.97
C THR A 273 -14.13 -21.69 10.62
N PRO A 274 -14.98 -22.72 10.46
CA PRO A 274 -15.59 -23.01 9.16
C PRO A 274 -16.83 -22.15 8.87
N ASP A 275 -17.47 -21.59 9.89
CA ASP A 275 -18.68 -20.78 9.74
C ASP A 275 -18.32 -19.35 9.28
N ARG A 276 -18.87 -18.93 8.14
CA ARG A 276 -18.49 -17.66 7.51
C ARG A 276 -18.93 -16.44 8.32
N GLU A 277 -20.11 -16.46 8.93
CA GLU A 277 -20.61 -15.33 9.72
C GLU A 277 -19.77 -15.15 11.00
N ALA A 278 -19.41 -16.26 11.66
CA ALA A 278 -18.51 -16.23 12.81
C ALA A 278 -17.10 -15.71 12.42
N ARG A 279 -16.54 -16.16 11.29
CA ARG A 279 -15.27 -15.61 10.76
C ARG A 279 -15.37 -14.12 10.49
N GLN A 280 -16.47 -13.68 9.87
CA GLN A 280 -16.67 -12.29 9.50
C GLN A 280 -16.65 -11.38 10.73
N ALA A 281 -17.36 -11.76 11.80
CA ALA A 281 -17.35 -11.01 13.05
C ALA A 281 -15.94 -10.90 13.67
N LEU A 282 -15.13 -11.97 13.59
CA LEU A 282 -13.73 -11.92 14.03
C LEU A 282 -12.90 -10.93 13.21
N TYR A 283 -13.07 -10.91 11.88
CA TYR A 283 -12.34 -9.98 11.01
C TYR A 283 -12.74 -8.52 11.23
N GLU A 284 -14.04 -8.24 11.41
CA GLU A 284 -14.53 -6.87 11.69
C GLU A 284 -13.98 -6.33 13.02
N GLU A 285 -13.90 -7.18 14.05
CA GLU A 285 -13.31 -6.83 15.35
C GLU A 285 -11.79 -6.66 15.24
N VAL A 286 -11.10 -7.48 14.43
CA VAL A 286 -9.66 -7.29 14.18
C VAL A 286 -9.39 -5.97 13.47
N GLU A 287 -10.19 -5.58 12.47
CA GLU A 287 -10.08 -4.25 11.84
C GLU A 287 -10.25 -3.13 12.86
N GLN A 288 -11.21 -3.24 13.79
CA GLN A 288 -11.40 -2.28 14.88
C GLN A 288 -10.14 -2.18 15.76
N LEU A 289 -9.59 -3.31 16.21
CA LEU A 289 -8.39 -3.33 17.04
C LEU A 289 -7.17 -2.72 16.32
N LEU A 290 -6.97 -3.04 15.04
CA LEU A 290 -5.86 -2.51 14.24
C LEU A 290 -6.03 -1.01 13.96
N HIS A 291 -7.26 -0.55 13.77
CA HIS A 291 -7.59 0.87 13.62
C HIS A 291 -7.32 1.63 14.92
N ASP A 292 -7.81 1.14 16.06
CA ASP A 292 -7.63 1.78 17.36
C ASP A 292 -6.16 1.85 17.79
N ASP A 293 -5.37 0.81 17.49
CA ASP A 293 -3.94 0.76 17.80
C ASP A 293 -3.08 1.58 16.82
N ILE A 294 -3.66 1.99 15.69
CA ILE A 294 -2.94 2.62 14.56
C ILE A 294 -1.74 1.75 14.19
N ALA A 295 -2.01 0.45 13.99
CA ALA A 295 -0.98 -0.54 13.66
C ALA A 295 -0.17 -0.13 12.42
N ARG A 296 -0.89 0.50 11.48
CA ARG A 296 -0.37 1.20 10.30
C ARG A 296 -1.35 2.31 9.96
N ILE A 297 -0.92 3.23 9.12
CA ILE A 297 -1.77 4.26 8.56
C ILE A 297 -2.27 3.76 7.21
N TRP A 298 -3.56 3.44 7.14
CA TRP A 298 -4.26 3.10 5.90
C TRP A 298 -4.37 4.35 5.03
N ILE A 299 -3.94 4.27 3.77
CA ILE A 299 -3.91 5.41 2.85
C ILE A 299 -5.01 5.29 1.81
N ALA A 300 -5.00 4.23 1.01
CA ALA A 300 -5.94 4.11 -0.12
C ALA A 300 -6.21 2.67 -0.55
N HIS A 301 -7.40 2.45 -1.09
CA HIS A 301 -7.70 1.34 -1.99
C HIS A 301 -7.79 1.90 -3.41
N ASN A 302 -7.21 1.21 -4.40
CA ASN A 302 -7.15 1.71 -5.76
C ASN A 302 -7.83 0.77 -6.75
N ASN A 303 -8.88 1.23 -7.43
CA ASN A 303 -9.45 0.55 -8.59
C ASN A 303 -8.49 0.70 -9.77
N THR A 304 -7.45 -0.15 -9.80
CA THR A 304 -6.28 0.02 -10.65
C THR A 304 -6.67 0.14 -12.12
N PRO A 305 -6.43 1.31 -12.73
CA PRO A 305 -6.82 1.53 -14.10
C PRO A 305 -5.82 0.93 -15.08
N LEU A 306 -6.35 0.48 -16.21
CA LEU A 306 -5.66 -0.12 -17.34
C LEU A 306 -6.10 0.65 -18.57
N ILE A 307 -5.15 1.06 -19.40
CA ILE A 307 -5.44 1.78 -20.64
C ILE A 307 -5.22 0.83 -21.80
N PHE A 308 -6.22 0.72 -22.67
CA PHE A 308 -6.16 -0.10 -23.89
C PHE A 308 -6.48 0.75 -25.12
N SER A 309 -5.93 0.35 -26.26
CA SER A 309 -6.40 0.86 -27.56
C SER A 309 -7.81 0.32 -27.84
N THR A 310 -8.69 1.15 -28.42
CA THR A 310 -10.03 0.73 -28.87
C THR A 310 -10.02 -0.38 -29.91
N ALA A 311 -8.86 -0.67 -30.53
CA ALA A 311 -8.65 -1.83 -31.37
C ALA A 311 -8.64 -3.16 -30.60
N VAL A 312 -8.56 -3.14 -29.26
CA VAL A 312 -8.53 -4.32 -28.40
C VAL A 312 -9.90 -4.55 -27.77
N GLU A 313 -10.40 -5.78 -27.83
CA GLU A 313 -11.58 -6.22 -27.11
C GLU A 313 -11.32 -7.54 -26.37
N GLY A 314 -12.24 -7.93 -25.48
CA GLY A 314 -12.23 -9.24 -24.83
C GLY A 314 -11.29 -9.39 -23.64
N TYR A 315 -10.51 -8.36 -23.29
CA TYR A 315 -9.72 -8.35 -22.05
C TYR A 315 -10.64 -8.26 -20.82
N GLY A 316 -10.53 -9.24 -19.93
CA GLY A 316 -11.30 -9.32 -18.69
C GLY A 316 -10.42 -9.08 -17.46
N PRO A 317 -10.48 -7.90 -16.82
CA PRO A 317 -9.65 -7.60 -15.67
C PRO A 317 -9.95 -8.55 -14.50
N GLN A 318 -8.91 -9.11 -13.89
CA GLN A 318 -9.03 -9.99 -12.73
C GLN A 318 -8.73 -9.24 -11.43
N PRO A 319 -9.51 -9.46 -10.36
CA PRO A 319 -9.25 -8.86 -9.05
C PRO A 319 -7.88 -9.20 -8.47
N VAL A 320 -7.39 -10.42 -8.69
CA VAL A 320 -6.09 -10.92 -8.17
C VAL A 320 -4.88 -10.51 -9.02
N GLY A 321 -5.07 -9.60 -10.00
CA GLY A 321 -3.99 -9.09 -10.84
C GLY A 321 -3.44 -10.06 -11.89
N ALA A 322 -4.05 -11.24 -12.06
CA ALA A 322 -3.70 -12.16 -13.14
C ALA A 322 -4.19 -11.62 -14.50
N ASP A 323 -3.32 -11.67 -15.51
CA ASP A 323 -3.67 -11.26 -16.88
C ASP A 323 -3.99 -12.45 -17.78
N TYR A 324 -5.26 -12.55 -18.16
CA TYR A 324 -5.77 -13.55 -19.09
C TYR A 324 -6.03 -12.90 -20.45
N PHE A 325 -5.36 -13.41 -21.48
CA PHE A 325 -5.39 -12.87 -22.85
C PHE A 325 -6.04 -13.84 -23.84
N GLU A 326 -6.51 -15.01 -23.39
CA GLU A 326 -7.10 -16.03 -24.27
C GLU A 326 -8.37 -15.55 -24.98
N PHE A 327 -9.10 -14.61 -24.39
CA PHE A 327 -10.32 -14.01 -24.95
C PHE A 327 -10.07 -12.71 -25.71
N VAL A 328 -8.83 -12.21 -25.70
CA VAL A 328 -8.49 -10.95 -26.35
C VAL A 328 -8.51 -11.11 -27.86
N THR A 329 -9.10 -10.12 -28.54
CA THR A 329 -9.18 -10.03 -30.00
C THR A 329 -8.87 -8.61 -30.46
N PHE A 330 -8.47 -8.47 -31.73
CA PHE A 330 -8.38 -7.17 -32.40
C PHE A 330 -9.62 -6.92 -33.24
N VAL A 331 -10.19 -5.71 -33.16
CA VAL A 331 -11.27 -5.25 -34.04
C VAL A 331 -10.72 -4.43 -35.20
N ASP A 332 -11.35 -4.56 -36.37
CA ASP A 332 -10.96 -3.91 -37.64
C ASP A 332 -11.36 -2.42 -37.71
#